data_AF-A0A7C8ADH3-F1
#
_entry.id   AF-A0A7C8ADH3-F1
#
_cell.length_a   1.000
_cell.length_b   1.000
_cell.length_c   1.000
_cell.angle_alpha   90.00
_cell.angle_beta   90.00
_cell.angle_gamma   90.00
#
_symmetry.space_group_name_H-M   'P 1'
#
loop_
_entity.id
_entity.type
_entity.pdbx_description
1 polymer ?
#
loop_
_entity_poly.entity_id
_entity_poly.type
_entity_poly.pdbx_seq_one_letter_code
_entity_poly.pdbx_strand_id
1 'polypeptide(L)'
;PMKVIKAVQGALMRMLKSRIYSRSDYMDALVLLSEIFYKIRKEGLVSIEGDLDEPEKSAIFQKHPSFLKNHHAMEFMADTLRTLTITDIGAHEMGSLLDYEIEAHYEEALIPAKSIANVADSLPGLGIVAAVLGVVLTMKKISEPPEVLGHSIGAALVGTFLGVLLCYGFVGPLGRNLEHIANEDREFLMVIKEALLAFINTPSPQVAIEFARRVVPGDLRPSFLELESVVREAKKKQAWQSSSPKKS
;
A
#
# COMPACT_ATOMS: atom_id res chain seq x y z
N PRO A 1 -11.93 -7.01 -18.80
CA PRO A 1 -12.52 -5.65 -18.91
C PRO A 1 -11.44 -4.56 -18.97
N MET A 2 -11.67 -3.44 -19.67
CA MET A 2 -10.66 -2.36 -19.79
C MET A 2 -10.23 -1.76 -18.44
N LYS A 3 -11.14 -1.69 -17.45
CA LYS A 3 -10.82 -1.26 -16.07
C LYS A 3 -9.69 -2.12 -15.49
N VAL A 4 -9.78 -3.44 -15.61
CA VAL A 4 -8.80 -4.39 -15.07
C VAL A 4 -7.45 -4.28 -15.78
N ILE A 5 -7.45 -4.15 -17.11
CA ILE A 5 -6.20 -4.03 -17.88
C ILE A 5 -5.44 -2.76 -17.47
N LYS A 6 -6.13 -1.62 -17.36
CA LYS A 6 -5.53 -0.37 -16.87
C LYS A 6 -5.01 -0.49 -15.45
N ALA A 7 -5.76 -1.17 -14.56
CA ALA A 7 -5.34 -1.41 -13.18
C ALA A 7 -4.06 -2.28 -13.13
N VAL A 8 -3.98 -3.34 -13.94
CA VAL A 8 -2.78 -4.18 -14.06
C VAL A 8 -1.58 -3.36 -14.54
N GLN A 9 -1.75 -2.53 -15.57
CA GLN A 9 -0.67 -1.66 -16.05
C GLN A 9 -0.18 -0.67 -14.97
N GLY A 10 -1.12 -0.06 -14.24
CA GLY A 10 -0.79 0.84 -13.13
C GLY A 10 -0.06 0.11 -12.00
N ALA A 11 -0.52 -1.08 -11.63
CA ALA A 11 0.09 -1.90 -10.59
C ALA A 11 1.51 -2.35 -10.95
N LEU A 12 1.78 -2.70 -12.22
CA LEU A 12 3.13 -3.03 -12.68
C LEU A 12 4.09 -1.84 -12.59
N MET A 13 3.64 -0.65 -13.00
CA MET A 13 4.42 0.58 -12.84
C MET A 13 4.65 0.93 -11.38
N ARG A 14 3.64 0.71 -10.54
CA ARG A 14 3.73 0.88 -9.10
C ARG A 14 4.75 -0.07 -8.52
N MET A 15 4.73 -1.35 -8.86
CA MET A 15 5.67 -2.34 -8.34
C MET A 15 7.13 -1.94 -8.58
N LEU A 16 7.45 -1.40 -9.76
CA LEU A 16 8.81 -0.92 -10.08
C LEU A 16 9.23 0.30 -9.25
N LYS A 17 8.26 1.07 -8.74
CA LYS A 17 8.48 2.26 -7.90
C LYS A 17 8.21 2.00 -6.41
N SER A 18 7.59 0.87 -6.09
CA SER A 18 7.03 0.61 -4.77
C SER A 18 8.18 0.43 -3.80
N ARG A 19 8.13 1.22 -2.73
CA ARG A 19 9.01 1.06 -1.59
C ARG A 19 8.18 0.40 -0.50
N ILE A 20 8.69 -0.69 0.06
CA ILE A 20 8.10 -1.33 1.25
C ILE A 20 8.12 -0.31 2.40
N TYR A 21 7.04 -0.23 3.18
CA TYR A 21 6.99 0.69 4.31
C TYR A 21 8.11 0.35 5.29
N SER A 22 8.87 1.37 5.65
CA SER A 22 9.97 1.22 6.59
C SER A 22 9.53 1.71 7.97
N ARG A 23 10.32 1.33 8.98
CA ARG A 23 10.15 1.80 10.37
C ARG A 23 10.05 3.33 10.46
N SER A 24 10.79 4.06 9.61
CA SER A 24 10.71 5.52 9.56
C SER A 24 9.36 6.01 9.04
N ASP A 25 8.73 5.31 8.09
CA ASP A 25 7.45 5.72 7.52
C ASP A 25 6.31 5.57 8.56
N TYR A 26 6.31 4.48 9.34
CA TYR A 26 5.39 4.33 10.47
C TYR A 26 5.64 5.37 11.57
N MET A 27 6.91 5.64 11.91
CA MET A 27 7.24 6.69 12.88
C MET A 27 6.76 8.06 12.39
N ASP A 28 6.99 8.38 11.11
CA ASP A 28 6.57 9.63 10.47
C ASP A 28 5.05 9.81 10.54
N ALA A 29 4.29 8.76 10.22
CA ALA A 29 2.83 8.75 10.32
C ALA A 29 2.33 8.96 11.76
N LEU A 30 2.93 8.27 12.74
CA LEU A 30 2.56 8.43 14.15
C LEU A 30 2.86 9.85 14.67
N VAL A 31 3.98 10.44 14.26
CA VAL A 31 4.32 11.82 14.62
C VAL A 31 3.35 12.81 13.98
N LEU A 32 3.05 12.66 12.70
CA LEU A 32 2.08 13.49 11.99
C LEU A 32 0.70 13.46 12.66
N LEU A 33 0.18 12.25 12.92
CA LEU A 33 -1.09 12.06 13.61
C LEU A 33 -1.06 12.71 15.00
N SER A 34 0.07 12.63 15.72
CA SER A 34 0.24 13.31 16.99
C SER A 34 0.13 14.82 16.85
N GLU A 35 0.81 15.44 15.87
CA GLU A 35 0.77 16.89 15.63
C GLU A 35 -0.67 17.35 15.32
N ILE A 36 -1.39 16.59 14.49
CA ILE A 36 -2.80 16.83 14.15
C ILE A 36 -3.67 16.74 15.40
N PHE A 37 -3.58 15.67 16.18
CA PHE A 37 -4.38 15.49 17.40
C PHE A 37 -4.09 16.56 18.46
N TYR A 38 -2.83 17.01 18.59
CA TYR A 38 -2.50 18.13 19.47
C TYR A 38 -3.10 19.45 18.99
N LYS A 39 -3.08 19.72 17.69
CA LYS A 39 -3.73 20.90 17.11
C LYS A 39 -5.25 20.85 17.35
N ILE A 40 -5.91 19.74 17.02
CA ILE A 40 -7.35 19.55 17.26
C ILE A 40 -7.70 19.75 18.73
N ARG A 41 -6.91 19.17 19.66
CA ARG A 41 -7.16 19.33 21.10
C ARG A 41 -7.05 20.78 21.58
N LYS A 42 -6.17 21.58 20.97
CA LYS A 42 -5.89 22.95 21.40
C LYS A 42 -6.81 23.98 20.73
N GLU A 43 -7.08 23.79 19.44
CA GLU A 43 -7.72 24.79 18.57
C GLU A 43 -9.08 24.33 18.03
N GLY A 44 -9.49 23.10 18.31
CA GLY A 44 -10.74 22.49 17.85
C GLY A 44 -10.59 21.79 16.49
N LEU A 45 -11.56 20.96 16.13
CA LEU A 45 -11.53 20.15 14.92
C LEU A 45 -11.55 21.01 13.63
N VAL A 46 -12.32 22.10 13.62
CA VAL A 46 -12.39 23.04 12.48
C VAL A 46 -11.03 23.65 12.14
N SER A 47 -10.11 23.74 13.10
CA SER A 47 -8.78 24.33 12.88
C SER A 47 -7.91 23.58 11.88
N ILE A 48 -8.23 22.31 11.57
CA ILE A 48 -7.48 21.49 10.62
C ILE A 48 -8.06 21.48 9.19
N GLU A 49 -9.24 22.06 8.95
CA GLU A 49 -9.87 22.04 7.61
C GLU A 49 -8.95 22.61 6.53
N GLY A 50 -8.36 23.79 6.79
CA GLY A 50 -7.42 24.41 5.85
C GLY A 50 -6.14 23.60 5.63
N ASP A 51 -5.72 22.79 6.61
CA ASP A 51 -4.59 21.86 6.42
C ASP A 51 -4.99 20.66 5.56
N LEU A 52 -6.24 20.20 5.64
CA LEU A 52 -6.76 19.08 4.86
C LEU A 52 -7.12 19.44 3.41
N ASP A 53 -7.56 20.68 3.19
CA ASP A 53 -7.92 21.17 1.86
C ASP A 53 -6.69 21.48 1.01
N GLU A 54 -5.65 22.03 1.63
CA GLU A 54 -4.38 22.34 0.96
C GLU A 54 -3.19 21.71 1.70
N PRO A 55 -3.07 20.37 1.71
CA PRO A 55 -2.04 19.68 2.49
C PRO A 55 -0.63 20.05 2.05
N GLU A 56 -0.41 20.38 0.78
CA GLU A 56 0.89 20.85 0.30
C GLU A 56 1.30 22.21 0.86
N LYS A 57 0.34 23.05 1.27
CA LYS A 57 0.59 24.37 1.88
C LYS A 57 0.66 24.32 3.41
N SER A 58 0.20 23.23 4.00
CA SER A 58 0.19 23.06 5.45
C SER A 58 1.61 22.91 6.01
N ALA A 59 1.91 23.71 7.03
CA ALA A 59 3.17 23.63 7.76
C ALA A 59 3.32 22.30 8.54
N ILE A 60 2.23 21.59 8.83
CA ILE A 60 2.26 20.27 9.47
C ILE A 60 2.71 19.24 8.43
N PHE A 61 1.95 19.12 7.34
CA PHE A 61 2.20 18.12 6.31
C PHE A 61 3.54 18.30 5.58
N GLN A 62 4.02 19.53 5.37
CA GLN A 62 5.34 19.78 4.76
C GLN A 62 6.51 19.17 5.52
N LYS A 63 6.38 18.92 6.84
CA LYS A 63 7.39 18.21 7.63
C LYS A 63 7.42 16.71 7.36
N HIS A 64 6.34 16.18 6.77
CA HIS A 64 6.07 14.75 6.57
C HIS A 64 5.90 14.44 5.06
N PRO A 65 6.94 14.69 4.22
CA PRO A 65 6.83 14.56 2.76
C PRO A 65 6.61 13.11 2.30
N SER A 66 7.01 12.11 3.10
CA SER A 66 6.73 10.69 2.88
C SER A 66 5.23 10.42 2.92
N PHE A 67 4.56 10.93 3.95
CA PHE A 67 3.12 10.78 4.12
C PHE A 67 2.35 11.58 3.05
N LEU A 68 2.77 12.81 2.74
CA LEU A 68 2.15 13.64 1.69
C LEU A 68 2.10 12.97 0.31
N LYS A 69 3.14 12.21 -0.04
CA LYS A 69 3.20 11.48 -1.33
C LYS A 69 2.28 10.25 -1.36
N ASN A 70 1.84 9.78 -0.20
CA ASN A 70 0.90 8.67 -0.10
C ASN A 70 -0.53 9.21 -0.18
N HIS A 71 -1.02 9.36 -1.41
CA HIS A 71 -2.36 9.90 -1.66
C HIS A 71 -3.47 9.10 -0.96
N HIS A 72 -3.36 7.77 -0.90
CA HIS A 72 -4.38 6.94 -0.23
C HIS A 72 -4.42 7.17 1.28
N ALA A 73 -3.26 7.23 1.95
CA ALA A 73 -3.20 7.51 3.38
C ALA A 73 -3.67 8.94 3.71
N MET A 74 -3.33 9.91 2.86
CA MET A 74 -3.77 11.29 2.98
C MET A 74 -5.28 11.43 2.83
N GLU A 75 -5.85 10.84 1.77
CA GLU A 75 -7.29 10.87 1.48
C GLU A 75 -8.08 10.19 2.61
N PHE A 76 -7.69 8.97 2.99
CA PHE A 76 -8.31 8.22 4.09
C PHE A 76 -8.34 9.02 5.40
N MET A 77 -7.20 9.60 5.80
CA MET A 77 -7.12 10.39 7.01
C MET A 77 -7.93 11.70 6.90
N ALA A 78 -7.82 12.41 5.78
CA ALA A 78 -8.52 13.68 5.58
C ALA A 78 -10.03 13.49 5.56
N ASP A 79 -10.53 12.48 4.86
CA ASP A 79 -11.96 12.21 4.76
C ASP A 79 -12.54 11.72 6.09
N THR A 80 -11.78 10.94 6.86
CA THR A 80 -12.17 10.59 8.24
C THR A 80 -12.32 11.85 9.10
N LEU A 81 -11.32 12.74 9.10
CA LEU A 81 -11.34 13.97 9.90
C LEU A 81 -12.43 14.96 9.43
N ARG A 82 -12.69 15.07 8.13
CA ARG A 82 -13.81 15.83 7.57
C ARG A 82 -15.15 15.26 8.03
N THR A 83 -15.30 13.94 7.99
CA THR A 83 -16.54 13.27 8.39
C THR A 83 -16.87 13.55 9.84
N LEU A 84 -15.87 13.56 10.73
CA LEU A 84 -16.02 13.96 12.14
C LEU A 84 -16.46 15.42 12.33
N THR A 85 -16.20 16.29 11.35
CA THR A 85 -16.58 17.71 11.42
C THR A 85 -18.03 17.93 10.98
N ILE A 86 -18.50 17.11 10.04
CA ILE A 86 -19.83 17.25 9.42
C ILE A 86 -20.89 16.42 10.16
N THR A 87 -20.51 15.26 10.70
CA THR A 87 -21.46 14.29 11.26
C THR A 87 -21.07 13.87 12.68
N ASP A 88 -22.06 13.81 13.57
CA ASP A 88 -21.90 13.20 14.90
C ASP A 88 -22.06 11.68 14.79
N ILE A 89 -20.97 10.98 14.50
CA ILE A 89 -20.92 9.52 14.35
C ILE A 89 -20.21 8.92 15.58
N GLY A 90 -20.81 7.88 16.16
CA GLY A 90 -20.20 7.15 17.26
C GLY A 90 -18.93 6.40 16.83
N ALA A 91 -17.95 6.27 17.71
CA ALA A 91 -16.67 5.62 17.40
C ALA A 91 -16.80 4.19 16.85
N HIS A 92 -17.82 3.43 17.28
CA HIS A 92 -18.07 2.08 16.79
C HIS A 92 -18.55 2.06 15.33
N GLU A 93 -19.45 2.98 14.97
CA GLU A 93 -19.96 3.14 13.61
C GLU A 93 -18.85 3.64 12.68
N MET A 94 -18.05 4.62 13.15
CA MET A 94 -16.87 5.07 12.43
C MET A 94 -15.88 3.92 12.20
N GLY A 95 -15.61 3.11 13.22
CA GLY A 95 -14.71 1.97 13.09
C GLY A 95 -15.17 0.99 12.00
N SER A 96 -16.47 0.70 11.98
CA SER A 96 -17.06 -0.19 10.97
C SER A 96 -16.96 0.40 9.57
N LEU A 97 -17.22 1.71 9.41
CA LEU A 97 -17.07 2.42 8.13
C LEU A 97 -15.63 2.34 7.61
N LEU A 98 -14.66 2.66 8.46
CA LEU A 98 -13.25 2.63 8.09
C LEU A 98 -12.75 1.22 7.76
N ASP A 99 -13.26 0.19 8.45
CA ASP A 99 -12.97 -1.20 8.10
C ASP A 99 -13.51 -1.58 6.72
N TYR A 100 -14.72 -1.14 6.36
CA TYR A 100 -15.27 -1.35 5.02
C TYR A 100 -14.47 -0.60 3.95
N GLU A 101 -14.03 0.62 4.23
CA GLU A 101 -13.23 1.42 3.30
C GLU A 101 -11.85 0.78 3.04
N ILE A 102 -11.15 0.36 4.11
CA ILE A 102 -9.86 -0.34 4.00
C ILE A 102 -10.02 -1.66 3.23
N GLU A 103 -11.07 -2.44 3.52
CA GLU A 103 -11.30 -3.71 2.82
C GLU A 103 -11.65 -3.48 1.34
N ALA A 104 -12.45 -2.46 1.02
CA ALA A 104 -12.75 -2.10 -0.36
C ALA A 104 -11.48 -1.69 -1.13
N HIS A 105 -10.63 -0.85 -0.53
CA HIS A 105 -9.34 -0.47 -1.11
C HIS A 105 -8.42 -1.69 -1.32
N TYR A 106 -8.34 -2.56 -0.32
CA TYR A 106 -7.54 -3.79 -0.37
C TYR A 106 -8.01 -4.73 -1.49
N GLU A 107 -9.31 -4.98 -1.60
CA GLU A 107 -9.85 -5.82 -2.68
C GLU A 107 -9.62 -5.20 -4.07
N GLU A 108 -9.73 -3.88 -4.22
CA GLU A 108 -9.37 -3.22 -5.48
C GLU A 108 -7.88 -3.36 -5.81
N ALA A 109 -7.00 -3.26 -4.81
CA ALA A 109 -5.56 -3.45 -4.96
C ALA A 109 -5.17 -4.90 -5.28
N LEU A 110 -5.98 -5.89 -4.86
CA LEU A 110 -5.79 -7.31 -5.18
C LEU A 110 -6.21 -7.69 -6.60
N ILE A 111 -7.10 -6.93 -7.26
CA ILE A 111 -7.58 -7.26 -8.62
C ILE A 111 -6.41 -7.48 -9.60
N PRO A 112 -5.39 -6.59 -9.68
CA PRO A 112 -4.20 -6.81 -10.48
C PRO A 112 -3.41 -8.07 -10.12
N ALA A 113 -3.20 -8.32 -8.82
CA ALA A 113 -2.45 -9.48 -8.33
C ALA A 113 -3.14 -10.79 -8.74
N LYS A 114 -4.45 -10.91 -8.47
CA LYS A 114 -5.31 -12.04 -8.85
C LYS A 114 -5.32 -12.24 -10.38
N SER A 115 -5.37 -11.15 -11.14
CA SER A 115 -5.35 -11.20 -12.61
C SER A 115 -4.02 -11.74 -13.16
N ILE A 116 -2.89 -11.28 -12.61
CA ILE A 116 -1.56 -11.75 -13.01
C ILE A 116 -1.35 -13.21 -12.60
N ALA A 117 -1.81 -13.62 -11.42
CA ALA A 117 -1.77 -15.01 -10.98
C ALA A 117 -2.53 -15.94 -11.95
N ASN A 118 -3.74 -15.57 -12.36
CA ASN A 118 -4.51 -16.33 -13.34
C ASN A 118 -3.80 -16.46 -14.70
N VAL A 119 -3.11 -15.39 -15.14
CA VAL A 119 -2.29 -15.44 -16.35
C VAL A 119 -1.12 -16.41 -16.14
N ALA A 120 -0.42 -16.34 -15.00
CA ALA A 120 0.69 -17.24 -14.68
C ALA A 120 0.27 -18.70 -14.75
N ASP A 121 -0.86 -19.05 -14.12
CA ASP A 121 -1.39 -20.42 -14.08
C ASP A 121 -1.77 -20.95 -15.47
N SER A 122 -2.04 -20.07 -16.42
CA SER A 122 -2.35 -20.42 -17.81
C SER A 122 -1.11 -20.69 -18.67
N LEU A 123 0.08 -20.19 -18.28
CA LEU A 123 1.30 -20.30 -19.09
C LEU A 123 1.81 -21.73 -19.31
N PRO A 124 1.77 -22.66 -18.33
CA PRO A 124 2.13 -24.05 -18.56
C PRO A 124 1.22 -24.71 -19.60
N GLY A 125 -0.07 -24.35 -19.60
CA GLY A 125 -1.04 -24.81 -20.61
C GLY A 125 -0.65 -24.39 -22.02
N LEU A 126 -0.22 -23.14 -22.21
CA LEU A 126 0.32 -22.68 -23.50
C LEU A 126 1.59 -23.43 -23.91
N GLY A 127 2.45 -23.77 -22.95
CA GLY A 127 3.63 -24.61 -23.19
C GLY A 127 3.27 -26.01 -23.70
N ILE A 128 2.22 -26.63 -23.15
CA ILE A 128 1.70 -27.93 -23.63
C ILE A 128 1.22 -27.81 -25.07
N VAL A 129 0.45 -26.77 -25.40
CA VAL A 129 -0.02 -26.53 -26.78
C VAL A 129 1.16 -26.38 -27.74
N ALA A 130 2.21 -25.63 -27.35
CA ALA A 130 3.42 -25.49 -28.14
C ALA A 130 4.14 -26.83 -28.38
N ALA A 131 4.25 -27.69 -27.36
CA ALA A 131 4.82 -29.02 -27.52
C ALA A 131 3.99 -29.91 -28.45
N VAL A 132 2.66 -29.90 -28.33
CA VAL A 132 1.78 -30.67 -29.22
C VAL A 132 1.95 -30.20 -30.67
N LEU A 133 2.00 -28.89 -30.93
CA LEU A 133 2.27 -28.35 -32.26
C LEU A 133 3.65 -28.78 -32.79
N GLY A 134 4.67 -28.78 -31.94
CA GLY A 134 6.01 -29.26 -32.28
C GLY A 134 6.06 -30.76 -32.62
N VAL A 135 5.30 -31.59 -31.90
CA VAL A 135 5.14 -33.02 -32.21
C VAL A 135 4.44 -33.20 -33.56
N VAL A 136 3.36 -32.49 -33.82
CA VAL A 136 2.65 -32.55 -35.12
C VAL A 136 3.58 -32.16 -36.27
N LEU A 137 4.41 -31.13 -36.10
CA LEU A 137 5.41 -30.74 -37.10
C LEU A 137 6.49 -31.79 -37.30
N THR A 138 6.94 -32.44 -36.21
CA THR A 138 7.92 -33.53 -36.28
C THR A 138 7.35 -34.72 -37.04
N MET A 139 6.09 -35.09 -36.81
CA MET A 139 5.43 -36.20 -37.51
C MET A 139 5.28 -35.95 -39.02
N LYS A 140 5.15 -34.69 -39.47
CA LYS A 140 5.19 -34.35 -40.90
C LYS A 140 6.55 -34.60 -41.55
N LYS A 141 7.62 -34.64 -40.76
CA LYS A 141 9.01 -34.82 -41.20
C LYS A 141 9.58 -36.19 -40.84
N ILE A 142 8.72 -37.18 -40.58
CA ILE A 142 9.15 -38.46 -40.01
C ILE A 142 10.18 -39.23 -40.86
N SER A 143 10.20 -38.98 -42.18
CA SER A 143 11.15 -39.59 -43.12
C SER A 143 12.46 -38.83 -43.27
N GLU A 144 12.61 -37.68 -42.61
CA GLU A 144 13.83 -36.87 -42.64
C GLU A 144 14.94 -37.50 -41.76
N PRO A 145 16.21 -37.10 -41.93
CA PRO A 145 17.31 -37.56 -41.08
C PRO A 145 17.10 -37.24 -39.59
N PRO A 146 17.68 -38.05 -38.67
CA PRO A 146 17.56 -37.85 -37.23
C PRO A 146 17.92 -36.44 -36.75
N GLU A 147 18.88 -35.78 -37.41
CA GLU A 147 19.29 -34.41 -37.08
C GLU A 147 18.13 -33.40 -37.23
N VAL A 148 17.29 -33.56 -38.26
CA VAL A 148 16.14 -32.67 -38.54
C VAL A 148 14.97 -32.94 -37.58
N LEU A 149 14.73 -34.21 -37.26
CA LEU A 149 13.75 -34.59 -36.23
C LEU A 149 14.19 -34.07 -34.86
N GLY A 150 15.47 -34.20 -34.52
CA GLY A 150 16.04 -33.72 -33.26
C GLY A 150 15.81 -32.23 -33.03
N HIS A 151 16.02 -31.39 -34.05
CA HIS A 151 15.71 -29.96 -33.97
C HIS A 151 14.22 -29.68 -33.74
N SER A 152 13.33 -30.42 -34.41
CA SER A 152 11.88 -30.24 -34.31
C SER A 152 11.35 -30.66 -32.92
N ILE A 153 11.88 -31.76 -32.37
CA ILE A 153 11.58 -32.23 -31.02
C ILE A 153 12.14 -31.25 -29.98
N GLY A 154 13.38 -30.79 -30.17
CA GLY A 154 14.02 -29.80 -29.29
C GLY A 154 13.19 -28.52 -29.18
N ALA A 155 12.70 -27.99 -30.31
CA ALA A 155 11.81 -26.83 -30.31
C ALA A 155 10.50 -27.08 -29.53
N ALA A 156 9.93 -28.28 -29.64
CA ALA A 156 8.73 -28.66 -28.88
C ALA A 156 8.98 -28.66 -27.36
N LEU A 157 10.11 -29.21 -26.92
CA LEU A 157 10.51 -29.27 -25.51
C LEU A 157 10.84 -27.88 -24.92
N VAL A 158 11.39 -26.97 -25.74
CA VAL A 158 11.60 -25.58 -25.32
C VAL A 158 10.26 -24.88 -25.04
N GLY A 159 9.20 -25.22 -25.78
CA GLY A 159 7.86 -24.69 -25.55
C GLY A 159 7.31 -25.00 -24.16
N THR A 160 7.37 -26.26 -23.73
CA THR A 160 6.93 -26.67 -22.38
C THR A 160 7.83 -26.11 -21.29
N PHE A 161 9.14 -26.13 -21.51
CA PHE A 161 10.10 -25.52 -20.59
C PHE A 161 9.80 -24.03 -20.37
N LEU A 162 9.60 -23.26 -21.45
CA LEU A 162 9.32 -21.84 -21.38
C LEU A 162 7.99 -21.56 -20.66
N GLY A 163 6.94 -22.35 -20.91
CA GLY A 163 5.65 -22.20 -20.23
C GLY A 163 5.77 -22.34 -18.71
N VAL A 164 6.49 -23.37 -18.25
CA VAL A 164 6.75 -23.61 -16.82
C VAL A 164 7.68 -22.54 -16.24
N LEU A 165 8.75 -22.17 -16.96
CA LEU A 165 9.72 -21.15 -16.55
C LEU A 165 9.05 -19.79 -16.37
N LEU A 166 8.22 -19.35 -17.31
CA LEU A 166 7.54 -18.06 -17.21
C LEU A 166 6.49 -18.05 -16.09
N CYS A 167 5.77 -19.16 -15.89
CA CYS A 167 4.83 -19.29 -14.78
C CYS A 167 5.53 -19.13 -13.42
N TYR A 168 6.45 -20.04 -13.09
CA TYR A 168 7.01 -20.09 -11.74
C TYR A 168 8.20 -19.14 -11.53
N GLY A 169 8.92 -18.81 -12.59
CA GLY A 169 10.11 -17.96 -12.52
C GLY A 169 9.81 -16.47 -12.59
N PHE A 170 8.72 -16.05 -13.25
CA PHE A 170 8.49 -14.63 -13.54
C PHE A 170 7.06 -14.17 -13.18
N VAL A 171 6.03 -14.68 -13.87
CA VAL A 171 4.68 -14.13 -13.80
C VAL A 171 3.97 -14.49 -12.49
N GLY A 172 4.19 -15.70 -11.96
CA GLY A 172 3.66 -16.11 -10.67
C GLY A 172 4.23 -15.29 -9.50
N PRO A 173 5.57 -15.17 -9.35
CA PRO A 173 6.17 -14.30 -8.35
C PRO A 173 5.75 -12.83 -8.46
N LEU A 174 5.50 -12.34 -9.67
CA LEU A 174 5.00 -10.99 -9.93
C LEU A 174 3.62 -10.76 -9.30
N GLY A 175 2.69 -11.71 -9.48
CA GLY A 175 1.37 -11.65 -8.86
C GLY A 175 1.46 -11.63 -7.33
N ARG A 176 2.30 -12.49 -6.75
CA ARG A 176 2.54 -12.54 -5.29
C ARG A 176 3.16 -11.25 -4.75
N ASN A 177 4.08 -10.63 -5.50
CA ASN A 177 4.68 -9.37 -5.07
C ASN A 177 3.63 -8.24 -4.97
N LEU A 178 2.72 -8.15 -5.95
CA LEU A 178 1.63 -7.18 -5.91
C LEU A 178 0.68 -7.42 -4.74
N GLU A 179 0.39 -8.69 -4.42
CA GLU A 179 -0.37 -9.06 -3.23
C GLU A 179 0.34 -8.60 -1.94
N HIS A 180 1.66 -8.77 -1.84
CA HIS A 180 2.43 -8.24 -0.71
C HIS A 180 2.32 -6.71 -0.61
N ILE A 181 2.42 -5.98 -1.72
CA ILE A 181 2.27 -4.52 -1.74
C ILE A 181 0.86 -4.10 -1.27
N ALA A 182 -0.19 -4.81 -1.68
CA ALA A 182 -1.56 -4.53 -1.23
C ALA A 182 -1.74 -4.78 0.28
N ASN A 183 -1.10 -5.83 0.82
CA ASN A 183 -1.12 -6.12 2.26
C ASN A 183 -0.38 -5.04 3.06
N GLU A 184 0.76 -4.59 2.59
CA GLU A 184 1.55 -3.50 3.20
C GLU A 184 0.74 -2.20 3.29
N ASP A 185 0.01 -1.83 2.22
CA ASP A 185 -0.88 -0.67 2.24
C ASP A 185 -1.99 -0.82 3.28
N ARG A 186 -2.62 -1.99 3.31
CA ARG A 186 -3.69 -2.30 4.27
C ARG A 186 -3.18 -2.14 5.70
N GLU A 187 -2.02 -2.70 6.01
CA GLU A 187 -1.41 -2.58 7.34
C GLU A 187 -1.11 -1.13 7.71
N PHE A 188 -0.62 -0.33 6.76
CA PHE A 188 -0.37 1.09 6.98
C PHE A 188 -1.67 1.87 7.27
N LEU A 189 -2.73 1.64 6.50
CA LEU A 189 -4.04 2.25 6.73
C LEU A 189 -4.67 1.81 8.06
N MET A 190 -4.49 0.55 8.47
CA MET A 190 -4.95 0.06 9.77
C MET A 190 -4.31 0.82 10.94
N VAL A 191 -3.02 1.16 10.85
CA VAL A 191 -2.36 1.98 11.89
C VAL A 191 -2.97 3.37 11.97
N ILE A 192 -3.27 3.99 10.83
CA ILE A 192 -3.93 5.30 10.77
C ILE A 192 -5.35 5.22 11.35
N LYS A 193 -6.11 4.18 10.97
CA LYS A 193 -7.45 3.90 11.49
C LYS A 193 -7.44 3.87 13.02
N GLU A 194 -6.55 3.08 13.60
CA GLU A 194 -6.52 2.90 15.06
C GLU A 194 -6.09 4.16 15.81
N ALA A 195 -5.23 4.99 15.21
CA ALA A 195 -4.93 6.31 15.76
C ALA A 195 -6.18 7.19 15.81
N LEU A 196 -6.91 7.26 14.69
CA LEU A 196 -8.12 8.09 14.55
C LEU A 196 -9.23 7.60 15.49
N LEU A 197 -9.54 6.30 15.50
CA LEU A 197 -10.57 5.71 16.36
C LEU A 197 -10.25 5.87 17.84
N ALA A 198 -9.00 5.66 18.24
CA ALA A 198 -8.59 5.86 19.62
C ALA A 198 -8.73 7.34 20.05
N PHE A 199 -8.44 8.28 19.15
CA PHE A 199 -8.63 9.71 19.41
C PHE A 199 -10.11 10.11 19.52
N ILE A 200 -10.99 9.54 18.68
CA ILE A 200 -12.44 9.76 18.74
C ILE A 200 -13.00 9.23 20.08
N ASN A 201 -12.61 8.03 20.48
CA ASN A 201 -13.04 7.44 21.75
C ASN A 201 -12.50 8.17 22.98
N THR A 202 -11.25 8.62 22.91
CA THR A 202 -10.58 9.33 24.01
C THR A 202 -9.71 10.42 23.41
N PRO A 203 -10.07 11.71 23.55
CA PRO A 203 -9.37 12.83 22.92
C PRO A 203 -8.04 13.17 23.63
N SER A 204 -7.23 12.15 23.86
CA SER A 204 -5.86 12.22 24.36
C SER A 204 -4.91 11.80 23.24
N PRO A 205 -4.17 12.75 22.64
CA PRO A 205 -3.21 12.44 21.58
C PRO A 205 -2.18 11.38 21.97
N GLN A 206 -1.77 11.33 23.26
CA GLN A 206 -0.81 10.32 23.73
C GLN A 206 -1.40 8.91 23.71
N VAL A 207 -2.66 8.77 24.13
CA VAL A 207 -3.36 7.48 24.15
C VAL A 207 -3.64 7.02 22.72
N ALA A 208 -4.07 7.93 21.85
CA ALA A 208 -4.34 7.62 20.45
C ALA A 208 -3.10 7.04 19.73
N ILE A 209 -1.95 7.69 19.90
CA ILE A 209 -0.68 7.25 19.30
C ILE A 209 -0.14 5.96 19.93
N GLU A 210 -0.37 5.75 21.23
CA GLU A 210 -0.05 4.48 21.89
C GLU A 210 -0.84 3.31 21.28
N PHE A 211 -2.13 3.49 21.06
CA PHE A 211 -2.99 2.46 20.46
C PHE A 211 -2.53 2.13 19.04
N ALA A 212 -2.31 3.16 18.22
CA ALA A 212 -1.79 3.00 16.87
C ALA A 212 -0.44 2.25 16.82
N ARG A 213 0.50 2.59 17.72
CA ARG A 213 1.80 1.91 17.81
C ARG A 213 1.66 0.40 18.03
N ARG A 214 0.67 -0.02 18.82
CA ARG A 214 0.47 -1.45 19.13
C ARG A 214 0.00 -2.27 17.92
N VAL A 215 -0.49 -1.62 16.87
CA VAL A 215 -0.96 -2.25 15.63
C VAL A 215 0.11 -2.21 14.52
N VAL A 216 1.18 -1.41 14.69
CA VAL A 216 2.35 -1.45 13.78
C VAL A 216 2.93 -2.87 13.75
N PRO A 217 3.33 -3.39 12.57
CA PRO A 217 3.99 -4.68 12.43
C PRO A 217 5.17 -4.84 13.39
N GLY A 218 5.32 -6.03 13.97
CA GLY A 218 6.23 -6.28 15.10
C GLY A 218 7.67 -5.80 14.85
N ASP A 219 8.21 -6.11 13.66
CA ASP A 219 9.59 -5.77 13.29
C ASP A 219 9.81 -4.27 13.01
N LEU A 220 8.74 -3.56 12.66
CA LEU A 220 8.76 -2.13 12.35
C LEU A 220 8.26 -1.26 13.50
N ARG A 221 7.78 -1.88 14.59
CA ARG A 221 7.22 -1.19 15.74
C ARG A 221 8.29 -0.39 16.47
N PRO A 222 8.13 0.93 16.62
CA PRO A 222 9.02 1.70 17.48
C PRO A 222 8.80 1.32 18.95
N SER A 223 9.83 1.48 19.77
CA SER A 223 9.67 1.28 21.21
C SER A 223 8.84 2.41 21.83
N PHE A 224 8.27 2.18 23.02
CA PHE A 224 7.53 3.22 23.74
C PHE A 224 8.38 4.47 23.97
N LEU A 225 9.58 4.29 24.53
CA LEU A 225 10.47 5.39 24.88
C LEU A 225 10.93 6.18 23.65
N GLU A 226 11.20 5.49 22.56
CA GLU A 226 11.59 6.11 21.30
C GLU A 226 10.46 6.97 20.74
N LEU A 227 9.25 6.41 20.63
CA LEU A 227 8.09 7.17 20.14
C LEU A 227 7.81 8.39 21.02
N GLU A 228 7.84 8.22 22.34
CA GLU A 228 7.65 9.33 23.29
C GLU A 228 8.71 10.43 23.09
N SER A 229 9.98 10.04 22.91
CA SER A 229 11.07 10.99 22.70
C SER A 229 10.89 11.79 21.41
N VAL A 230 10.55 11.14 20.30
CA VAL A 230 10.36 11.77 18.99
C VAL A 230 9.15 12.71 19.02
N VAL A 231 8.02 12.28 19.59
CA VAL A 231 6.82 13.12 19.74
C VAL A 231 7.11 14.34 20.61
N ARG A 232 7.87 14.18 21.70
CA ARG A 232 8.26 15.30 22.57
C ARG A 232 9.16 16.30 21.85
N GLU A 233 10.09 15.83 21.03
CA GLU A 233 10.95 16.69 20.23
C GLU A 233 10.20 17.44 19.12
N ALA A 234 9.29 16.76 18.42
CA ALA A 234 8.44 17.36 17.40
C ALA A 234 7.63 18.55 17.98
N LYS A 235 7.02 18.35 19.16
CA LYS A 235 6.33 19.43 19.88
C LYS A 235 7.23 20.59 20.25
N LYS A 236 8.44 20.33 20.77
CA LYS A 236 9.38 21.40 21.14
C LYS A 236 9.73 22.25 19.93
N LYS A 237 9.97 21.64 18.78
CA LYS A 237 10.23 22.34 17.51
C LYS A 237 9.02 23.19 17.09
N GLN A 238 7.80 22.67 17.21
CA GLN A 238 6.56 23.39 16.89
C GLN A 238 6.31 24.59 17.82
N ALA A 239 6.58 24.44 19.12
CA ALA A 239 6.49 25.53 20.10
C ALA A 239 7.54 26.63 19.86
N TRP A 240 8.75 26.25 19.43
CA TRP A 240 9.79 27.21 19.06
C TRP A 240 9.45 27.99 17.76
N GLN A 241 8.90 27.32 16.75
CA GLN A 241 8.50 27.95 15.49
C GLN A 241 7.34 28.94 15.67
N SER A 242 6.41 28.67 16.58
CA SER A 242 5.31 29.60 16.89
C SER A 242 5.70 30.77 17.79
N SER A 243 6.84 30.69 18.51
CA SER A 243 7.35 31.75 19.38
C SER A 243 8.49 32.57 18.77
N SER A 244 9.04 32.16 17.63
CA SER A 244 10.04 32.93 16.88
C SER A 244 9.36 34.14 16.20
N PRO A 245 9.87 35.38 16.39
CA PRO A 245 9.29 36.55 15.74
C PRO A 245 9.34 36.35 14.22
N LYS A 246 8.18 36.44 13.55
CA LYS A 246 8.10 36.52 12.09
C LYS A 246 8.97 37.70 11.67
N LYS A 247 10.14 37.43 11.08
CA LYS A 247 10.96 38.47 10.46
C LYS A 247 10.11 39.11 9.37
N SER A 248 9.68 40.35 9.63
CA SER A 248 9.02 41.26 8.68
C SER A 248 9.95 41.59 7.52
#